data_AF-A0A1B8NY09-F1
#
_entry.id   AF-A0A1B8NY09-F1
#
_cell.length_a   1.000
_cell.length_b   1.000
_cell.length_c   1.000
_cell.angle_alpha   90.00
_cell.angle_beta   90.00
_cell.angle_gamma   90.00
#
_symmetry.space_group_name_H-M   'P 1'
#
loop_
_entity.id
_entity.type
_entity.pdbx_description
1 polymer ?
#
loop_
_entity_poly.entity_id
_entity_poly.type
_entity_poly.pdbx_seq_one_letter_code
_entity_poly.pdbx_strand_id
1 'polypeptide(L)'
;MASTVGDGIRYTLEQTGYQLCSPEGDWQLQWLFNRPLPSAHYELGPMALREALQVLAGDEWELEQDALRREVCYTRRDDFQPVYPRRVVTPSAEARHE
;
A
#
# COMPACT_ATOMS: atom_id res chain seq x y z
N MET A 1 -3.28 6.98 -18.98
CA MET A 1 -3.76 6.60 -17.65
C MET A 1 -2.61 5.92 -16.94
N ALA A 2 -2.31 6.28 -15.69
CA ALA A 2 -1.27 5.60 -14.92
C ALA A 2 -1.88 4.35 -14.26
N SER A 3 -1.14 3.24 -14.22
CA SER A 3 -1.58 2.04 -13.49
C SER A 3 -1.57 2.30 -12.00
N THR A 4 -2.57 1.76 -11.31
CA THR A 4 -2.70 1.86 -9.87
C THR A 4 -2.18 0.60 -9.17
N VAL A 5 -1.97 0.69 -7.85
CA VAL A 5 -1.65 -0.48 -7.02
C VAL A 5 -2.71 -1.57 -7.16
N GLY A 6 -4.00 -1.20 -7.21
CA GLY A 6 -5.08 -2.15 -7.48
C GLY A 6 -4.95 -2.87 -8.82
N ASP A 7 -4.52 -2.15 -9.87
CA ASP A 7 -4.27 -2.75 -11.18
C ASP A 7 -3.10 -3.73 -11.15
N GLY A 8 -1.99 -3.35 -10.48
CA GLY A 8 -0.83 -4.23 -10.30
C GLY A 8 -1.15 -5.50 -9.53
N ILE A 9 -1.97 -5.40 -8.48
CA ILE A 9 -2.42 -6.56 -7.70
C ILE A 9 -3.30 -7.47 -8.55
N ARG A 10 -4.30 -6.93 -9.26
CA ARG A 10 -5.16 -7.73 -10.14
C ARG A 10 -4.36 -8.44 -11.23
N TYR A 11 -3.40 -7.75 -11.84
CA TYR A 11 -2.49 -8.34 -12.82
C TYR A 11 -1.67 -9.49 -12.24
N THR A 12 -1.10 -9.31 -11.04
CA THR A 12 -0.30 -10.33 -10.34
C THR A 12 -1.12 -11.58 -9.98
N LEU A 13 -2.43 -11.43 -9.78
CA LEU A 13 -3.34 -12.53 -9.45
C LEU A 13 -3.83 -13.31 -10.68
N GLU A 14 -3.59 -12.83 -11.91
CA GLU A 14 -4.02 -13.52 -13.12
C GLU A 14 -3.54 -14.97 -13.13
N GLN A 15 -4.44 -15.91 -13.48
CA GLN A 15 -4.16 -17.35 -13.54
C GLN A 15 -3.76 -18.03 -12.21
N THR A 16 -3.78 -17.32 -11.08
CA THR A 16 -3.51 -17.91 -9.75
C THR A 16 -4.73 -18.61 -9.14
N GLY A 17 -5.92 -18.32 -9.68
CA GLY A 17 -7.20 -18.75 -9.11
C GLY A 17 -7.68 -17.91 -7.93
N TYR A 18 -6.94 -16.87 -7.54
CA TYR A 18 -7.36 -15.86 -6.56
C TYR A 18 -7.86 -14.58 -7.24
N GLN A 19 -8.74 -13.85 -6.56
CA GLN A 19 -9.21 -12.52 -6.95
C GLN A 19 -8.97 -11.49 -5.84
N LEU A 20 -8.90 -10.21 -6.21
CA LEU A 20 -8.82 -9.11 -5.25
C LEU A 20 -10.21 -8.80 -4.70
N CYS A 21 -10.34 -8.60 -3.38
CA CYS A 21 -11.58 -8.21 -2.75
C CYS A 21 -12.10 -6.85 -3.26
N SER A 22 -13.42 -6.64 -3.14
CA SER A 22 -14.03 -5.35 -3.48
C SER A 22 -13.68 -4.27 -2.44
N PRO A 23 -13.25 -3.06 -2.85
CA PRO A 23 -13.03 -1.94 -1.93
C PRO A 23 -14.32 -1.20 -1.57
N GLU A 24 -15.49 -1.64 -2.06
CA GLU A 24 -16.76 -0.97 -1.78
C GLU A 24 -17.07 -0.96 -0.27
N GLY A 25 -17.37 0.22 0.27
CA GLY A 25 -17.63 0.39 1.70
C GLY A 25 -16.38 0.50 2.59
N ASP A 26 -15.17 0.26 2.05
CA ASP A 26 -13.92 0.40 2.79
C ASP A 26 -13.04 1.52 2.21
N TRP A 27 -12.97 2.65 2.92
CA TRP A 27 -12.19 3.81 2.49
C TRP A 27 -10.67 3.57 2.51
N GLN A 28 -10.18 2.65 3.35
CA GLN A 28 -8.76 2.32 3.45
C GLN A 28 -8.33 1.54 2.21
N LEU A 29 -9.12 0.52 1.83
CA LEU A 29 -8.89 -0.23 0.60
C LEU A 29 -9.01 0.65 -0.64
N GLN A 30 -10.02 1.53 -0.69
CA GLN A 30 -10.14 2.52 -1.77
C GLN A 30 -8.91 3.42 -1.85
N TRP A 31 -8.38 3.86 -0.71
CA TRP A 31 -7.18 4.68 -0.68
C TRP A 31 -5.97 3.91 -1.24
N LEU A 32 -5.75 2.67 -0.80
CA LEU A 32 -4.63 1.83 -1.25
C LEU A 32 -4.72 1.53 -2.75
N PHE A 33 -5.87 1.04 -3.21
CA PHE A 33 -6.01 0.55 -4.58
C PHE A 33 -5.94 1.67 -5.61
N ASN A 34 -6.23 2.91 -5.23
CA ASN A 34 -6.10 4.08 -6.09
C ASN A 34 -4.71 4.75 -6.05
N ARG A 35 -3.77 4.25 -5.24
CA ARG A 35 -2.39 4.77 -5.24
C ARG A 35 -1.74 4.49 -6.60
N PRO A 36 -0.91 5.41 -7.14
CA PRO A 36 -0.15 5.15 -8.35
C PRO A 36 0.81 3.98 -8.10
N LEU A 37 0.91 3.05 -9.06
CA LEU A 37 1.88 1.97 -9.02
C LEU A 37 3.28 2.55 -9.29
N PRO A 38 4.25 2.41 -8.37
CA PRO A 38 5.62 2.85 -8.63
C PRO A 38 6.21 2.11 -9.84
N SER A 39 6.94 2.81 -10.70
CA SER A 39 7.53 2.21 -11.92
C SER A 39 8.49 1.07 -11.62
N ALA A 40 9.18 1.13 -10.48
CA ALA A 40 10.05 0.04 -10.01
C ALA A 40 9.29 -1.28 -9.78
N HIS A 41 7.97 -1.23 -9.57
CA HIS A 41 7.15 -2.42 -9.34
C HIS A 41 6.60 -3.04 -10.63
N TYR A 42 6.89 -2.47 -11.80
CA TYR A 42 6.43 -3.04 -13.07
C TYR A 42 7.20 -4.31 -13.41
N GLU A 43 8.45 -4.42 -12.93
CA GLU A 43 9.36 -5.53 -13.21
C GLU A 43 10.04 -5.98 -11.91
N LEU A 44 9.28 -6.59 -11.00
CA LEU A 44 9.78 -7.06 -9.71
C LEU A 44 10.69 -8.30 -9.79
N GLY A 45 10.70 -8.99 -10.94
CA GLY A 45 11.37 -10.28 -11.11
C GLY A 45 10.63 -11.43 -10.41
N PRO A 46 11.18 -12.66 -10.48
CA PRO A 46 10.55 -13.83 -9.88
C PRO A 46 10.58 -13.78 -8.34
N MET A 47 9.43 -13.99 -7.71
CA MET A 47 9.28 -14.11 -6.25
C MET A 47 8.03 -14.90 -5.90
N ALA A 48 7.85 -15.26 -4.63
CA ALA A 48 6.62 -15.92 -4.20
C ALA A 48 5.42 -14.96 -4.35
N LEU A 49 4.25 -15.49 -4.75
CA LEU A 49 3.05 -14.67 -4.96
C LEU A 49 2.71 -13.78 -3.75
N ARG A 50 2.81 -14.33 -2.54
CA ARG A 50 2.59 -13.59 -1.29
C ARG A 50 3.55 -12.40 -1.14
N GLU A 51 4.82 -12.57 -1.50
CA GLU A 51 5.82 -11.51 -1.41
C GLU A 51 5.53 -10.40 -2.42
N ALA A 52 5.21 -10.76 -3.66
CA ALA A 52 4.81 -9.78 -4.69
C ALA A 52 3.59 -8.96 -4.24
N LEU A 53 2.55 -9.63 -3.73
CA LEU A 53 1.34 -8.97 -3.24
C LEU A 53 1.61 -8.04 -2.04
N GLN A 54 2.59 -8.39 -1.19
CA GLN A 54 3.01 -7.56 -0.08
C GLN A 54 3.79 -6.33 -0.55
N VAL A 55 4.74 -6.51 -1.48
CA VAL A 55 5.53 -5.40 -2.08
C VAL A 55 4.62 -4.39 -2.77
N LEU A 56 3.61 -4.86 -3.49
CA LEU A 56 2.66 -3.99 -4.20
C LEU A 56 1.83 -3.13 -3.24
N ALA A 57 1.43 -3.67 -2.09
CA ALA A 57 0.66 -2.93 -1.09
C ALA A 57 1.51 -2.03 -0.19
N GLY A 58 2.76 -2.44 0.07
CA GLY A 58 3.68 -1.77 0.99
C GLY A 58 3.61 -2.33 2.42
N ASP A 59 4.62 -2.02 3.22
CA ASP A 59 4.86 -2.65 4.54
C ASP A 59 3.80 -2.31 5.60
N GLU A 60 3.04 -1.23 5.40
CA GLU A 60 1.99 -0.78 6.33
C GLU A 60 0.65 -1.50 6.15
N TRP A 61 0.60 -2.40 5.17
CA TRP A 61 -0.56 -3.22 4.89
C TRP A 61 -0.21 -4.67 5.20
N GLU A 62 -1.19 -5.43 5.67
CA GLU A 62 -1.06 -6.85 5.87
C GLU A 62 -1.95 -7.58 4.86
N LEU A 63 -1.38 -8.57 4.17
CA LEU A 63 -2.10 -9.40 3.20
C LEU A 63 -2.94 -10.46 3.92
N GLU A 64 -4.26 -10.37 3.75
CA GLU A 64 -5.21 -11.38 4.18
C GLU A 64 -5.60 -12.27 3.00
N GLN A 65 -5.74 -13.58 3.26
CA GLN A 65 -6.14 -14.56 2.25
C GLN A 65 -7.34 -15.35 2.73
N ASP A 66 -8.44 -15.27 1.99
CA ASP A 66 -9.58 -16.16 2.14
C ASP A 66 -9.46 -17.32 1.16
N ALA A 67 -8.99 -18.46 1.65
CA ALA A 67 -8.81 -19.66 0.84
C ALA A 67 -10.15 -20.29 0.39
N LEU A 68 -11.25 -20.06 1.12
CA LEU A 68 -12.56 -20.60 0.78
C LEU A 68 -13.18 -19.83 -0.38
N ARG A 69 -13.12 -18.49 -0.32
CA ARG A 69 -13.62 -17.59 -1.37
C ARG A 69 -12.63 -17.37 -2.50
N ARG A 70 -11.38 -17.85 -2.35
CA ARG A 70 -10.25 -17.58 -3.24
C ARG A 70 -10.05 -16.09 -3.45
N GLU A 71 -10.05 -15.36 -2.34
CA GLU A 71 -9.91 -13.91 -2.34
C GLU A 71 -8.67 -13.48 -1.56
N VAL A 72 -8.03 -12.41 -2.01
CA VAL A 72 -7.01 -11.69 -1.24
C VAL A 72 -7.52 -10.30 -0.90
N CYS A 73 -7.22 -9.85 0.30
CA CYS A 73 -7.63 -8.56 0.82
C CYS A 73 -6.52 -7.96 1.69
N TYR A 74 -6.72 -6.74 2.18
CA TYR A 74 -5.70 -6.05 2.95
C TYR A 74 -6.30 -5.39 4.17
N THR A 75 -5.55 -5.39 5.27
CA THR A 75 -5.83 -4.55 6.42
C THR A 75 -4.63 -3.64 6.67
N ARG A 76 -4.86 -2.45 7.22
CA ARG A 76 -3.76 -1.58 7.63
C ARG A 76 -3.24 -2.07 8.97
N ARG A 77 -1.92 -2.13 9.12
CA ARG A 77 -1.31 -2.48 10.41
C ARG A 77 -1.59 -1.40 11.45
N ASP A 78 -2.03 -1.81 12.63
CA ASP A 78 -2.36 -0.91 13.75
C ASP A 78 -1.11 -0.30 14.41
N ASP A 79 0.06 -0.94 14.27
CA ASP A 79 1.33 -0.53 14.87
C ASP A 79 2.15 0.43 14.01
N PHE A 80 1.64 0.85 12.83
CA PHE A 80 2.36 1.78 11.99
C PHE A 80 2.54 3.14 12.66
N GLN A 81 3.79 3.46 12.98
CA GLN A 81 4.22 4.80 13.37
C GLN A 81 4.87 5.48 12.16
N PRO A 82 4.17 6.39 11.46
CA PRO A 82 4.77 7.12 10.36
C PRO A 82 5.99 7.90 10.88
N VAL A 83 7.15 7.56 10.34
CA VAL A 83 8.40 8.31 10.59
C VAL A 83 8.32 9.61 9.80
N TYR A 84 7.48 10.54 10.27
CA TYR A 84 7.53 11.90 9.79
C TYR A 84 8.84 12.52 10.30
N PRO A 85 9.69 13.07 9.41
CA PRO A 85 10.80 13.86 9.89
C PRO A 85 10.21 15.00 10.72
N ARG A 86 10.51 14.99 12.02
CA ARG A 86 10.09 16.03 12.97
C ARG A 86 10.48 17.37 12.35
N ARG A 87 9.49 18.21 12.00
CA ARG A 87 9.77 19.60 11.57
C ARG A 87 10.68 20.19 12.63
N VAL A 88 11.92 20.50 12.26
CA VAL A 88 12.80 21.29 13.12
C VAL A 88 12.16 22.67 13.14
N VAL A 89 11.39 22.95 14.18
CA VAL A 89 10.96 24.31 14.47
C VAL A 89 12.24 25.03 14.89
N THR A 90 12.91 25.69 13.95
CA THR A 90 13.94 26.67 14.28
C THR A 90 13.28 27.77 15.10
N PRO A 91 13.68 28.00 16.37
CA PRO A 91 13.20 29.16 17.11
C PRO A 91 13.61 30.40 16.32
N SER A 92 12.65 31.25 15.97
CA SER A 92 12.95 32.58 15.41
C SER A 92 13.77 33.31 16.46
N ALA A 93 15.04 33.55 16.17
CA ALA A 93 15.82 34.52 16.91
C ALA A 93 15.19 35.91 16.69
N GLU A 94 15.16 36.70 17.77
CA GLU A 94 14.95 38.15 17.82
C GLU A 94 13.48 38.62 17.69
N ALA A 95 12.95 39.44 18.60
CA ALA A 95 13.57 40.65 19.11
C ALA A 95 13.56 40.79 20.64
N ARG A 96 14.76 41.02 21.20
CA ARG A 96 14.95 42.00 22.28
C ARG A 96 14.98 43.38 21.62
N HIS A 97 14.28 44.34 22.21
CA HIS A 97 14.49 45.81 22.26
C HIS A 97 13.17 46.32 22.86
N GLU A 98 13.11 46.47 24.19
CA GLU A 98 13.39 47.69 24.98
C GLU A 98 12.08 48.36 25.39
#